data_AF-A0A2V9VJK8-F1
#
_entry.id   AF-A0A2V9VJK8-F1
#
_cell.length_a   1.000
_cell.length_b   1.000
_cell.length_c   1.000
_cell.angle_alpha   90.00
_cell.angle_beta   90.00
_cell.angle_gamma   90.00
#
_symmetry.space_group_name_H-M   'P 1'
#
loop_
_entity.id
_entity.type
_entity.pdbx_description
1 polymer ?
#
loop_
_entity_poly.entity_id
_entity_poly.type
_entity_poly.pdbx_seq_one_letter_code
_entity_poly.pdbx_strand_id
1 'polypeptide(L)'
;MFNGDRFMLETFAEKHRVRITKHSGDDTRIIAGKRGHLYEYGEDLLGVMFMPPPTAGQPWGKWQPRTWNNFKRAGQTVGMTLLQDGDSEGCMGFDPENSRHSKLALKMAGIKAKRQISAATFTRLKSIGFSPRKHTQEGTSSL
;
A
#
# COMPACT_ATOMS: atom_id res chain seq x y z
N MET A 1 -15.69 24.71 -0.74
CA MET A 1 -14.37 24.15 -0.38
C MET A 1 -14.23 22.80 -1.06
N PHE A 2 -13.08 22.57 -1.68
CA PHE A 2 -12.84 21.59 -2.75
C PHE A 2 -13.14 20.14 -2.35
N ASN A 3 -13.97 19.47 -3.16
CA ASN A 3 -14.40 18.08 -3.00
C ASN A 3 -13.67 17.15 -4.01
N GLY A 4 -12.49 17.58 -4.50
CA GLY A 4 -11.73 16.92 -5.58
C GLY A 4 -10.56 16.05 -5.12
N ASP A 5 -9.95 16.35 -3.97
CA ASP A 5 -8.64 15.75 -3.59
C ASP A 5 -8.74 14.37 -2.94
N ARG A 6 -9.93 13.89 -2.58
CA ARG A 6 -10.14 12.61 -1.89
C ARG A 6 -10.34 11.40 -2.83
N PHE A 7 -10.01 11.52 -4.11
CA PHE A 7 -10.26 10.46 -5.07
C PHE A 7 -9.02 9.68 -5.50
N MET A 8 -7.82 10.25 -5.44
CA MET A 8 -6.67 9.60 -6.08
C MET A 8 -6.27 8.29 -5.39
N LEU A 9 -6.14 8.29 -4.05
CA LEU A 9 -5.77 7.09 -3.31
C LEU A 9 -6.90 6.05 -3.35
N GLU A 10 -8.15 6.48 -3.28
CA GLU A 10 -9.37 5.67 -3.44
C GLU A 10 -9.43 4.98 -4.80
N THR A 11 -9.33 5.75 -5.88
CA THR A 11 -9.32 5.24 -7.25
C THR A 11 -8.15 4.30 -7.48
N PHE A 12 -6.96 4.62 -6.96
CA PHE A 12 -5.82 3.71 -7.00
C PHE A 12 -6.11 2.41 -6.23
N ALA A 13 -6.69 2.51 -5.04
CA ALA A 13 -6.99 1.35 -4.21
C ALA A 13 -8.00 0.41 -4.88
N GLU A 14 -9.04 0.96 -5.51
CA GLU A 14 -10.03 0.22 -6.29
C GLU A 14 -9.40 -0.45 -7.51
N LYS A 15 -8.69 0.33 -8.34
CA LYS A 15 -7.99 -0.14 -9.56
C LYS A 15 -7.03 -1.29 -9.26
N HIS A 16 -6.27 -1.19 -8.17
CA HIS A 16 -5.29 -2.20 -7.76
C HIS A 16 -5.82 -3.23 -6.77
N ARG A 17 -7.09 -3.13 -6.37
CA ARG A 17 -7.78 -4.02 -5.42
C ARG A 17 -7.06 -4.14 -4.09
N VAL A 18 -6.57 -3.03 -3.57
CA VAL A 18 -5.90 -2.93 -2.27
C VAL A 18 -6.83 -2.25 -1.26
N ARG A 19 -6.45 -2.21 0.02
CA ARG A 19 -7.28 -1.65 1.09
C ARG A 19 -6.65 -0.38 1.61
N ILE A 20 -7.45 0.69 1.72
CA ILE A 20 -7.10 1.87 2.50
C ILE A 20 -7.32 1.59 3.99
N THR A 21 -6.38 2.04 4.80
CA THR A 21 -6.44 2.05 6.27
C THR A 21 -5.97 3.40 6.77
N LYS A 22 -6.15 3.65 8.07
CA LYS A 22 -5.51 4.78 8.75
C LYS A 22 -4.13 4.38 9.26
N HIS A 23 -3.18 5.30 9.16
CA HIS A 23 -1.86 5.17 9.76
C HIS A 23 -1.98 5.40 11.27
N SER A 24 -1.22 4.62 12.06
CA SER A 24 -1.43 4.55 13.52
C SER A 24 -0.94 5.77 14.30
N GLY A 25 -0.11 6.62 13.68
CA GLY A 25 0.47 7.79 14.37
C GLY A 25 -0.35 9.06 14.26
N ASP A 26 -1.10 9.22 13.17
CA ASP A 26 -1.66 10.49 12.73
C ASP A 26 -3.00 10.36 11.99
N ASP A 27 -3.58 9.15 11.96
CA ASP A 27 -4.83 8.83 11.26
C ASP A 27 -4.85 9.08 9.74
N THR A 28 -3.69 9.37 9.14
CA THR A 28 -3.56 9.60 7.70
C THR A 28 -4.01 8.37 6.91
N ARG A 29 -4.80 8.59 5.85
CA ARG A 29 -5.23 7.49 4.96
C ARG A 29 -4.04 6.98 4.17
N ILE A 30 -3.81 5.68 4.25
CA ILE A 30 -2.70 5.00 3.57
C ILE A 30 -3.13 3.66 2.99
N ILE A 31 -2.38 3.17 2.01
CA ILE A 31 -2.43 1.76 1.61
C ILE A 31 -1.23 1.06 2.24
N ALA A 32 -1.47 0.35 3.33
CA ALA A 32 -0.41 -0.31 4.09
C ALA A 32 0.13 -1.57 3.39
N GLY A 33 1.45 -1.74 3.45
CA GLY A 33 2.19 -2.89 2.96
C GLY A 33 3.15 -3.45 4.02
N LYS A 34 3.82 -4.56 3.69
CA LYS A 34 4.74 -5.23 4.62
C LYS A 34 6.00 -4.39 4.93
N ARG A 35 6.38 -3.46 4.07
CA ARG A 35 7.64 -2.71 4.14
C ARG A 35 7.46 -1.19 4.07
N GLY A 36 6.24 -0.71 4.34
CA GLY A 36 5.89 0.69 4.19
C GLY A 36 4.48 0.83 3.66
N HIS A 37 4.17 1.93 3.01
CA HIS A 37 2.80 2.26 2.59
C HIS A 37 2.78 3.24 1.42
N LEU A 38 1.60 3.38 0.80
CA LEU A 38 1.32 4.46 -0.15
C LEU A 38 0.47 5.53 0.53
N TYR A 39 0.65 6.78 0.12
CA TYR A 39 -0.06 7.96 0.64
C TYR A 39 -0.27 9.01 -0.46
N GLU A 40 -1.19 9.96 -0.26
CA GLU A 40 -1.40 11.09 -1.18
C GLU A 40 -0.21 12.06 -1.09
N TYR A 41 0.32 12.52 -2.23
CA TYR A 41 1.44 13.45 -2.27
C TYR A 41 1.20 14.56 -3.28
N GLY A 42 0.70 15.71 -2.80
CA GLY A 42 0.31 16.81 -3.68
C GLY A 42 -0.94 16.48 -4.51
N GLU A 43 -1.16 17.23 -5.58
CA GLU A 43 -2.39 17.15 -6.39
C GLU A 43 -2.37 15.95 -7.36
N ASP A 44 -1.21 15.65 -7.96
CA ASP A 44 -1.11 14.72 -9.10
C ASP A 44 -0.32 13.44 -8.81
N LEU A 45 0.26 13.30 -7.62
CA LEU A 45 1.16 12.19 -7.30
C LEU A 45 0.70 11.41 -6.08
N LEU A 46 1.05 10.12 -6.09
CA LEU A 46 1.09 9.33 -4.88
C LEU A 46 2.53 9.19 -4.39
N GLY A 47 2.70 9.11 -3.08
CA GLY A 47 3.96 8.77 -2.44
C GLY A 47 4.02 7.28 -2.13
N VAL A 48 5.20 6.68 -2.28
CA VAL A 48 5.53 5.37 -1.71
C VAL A 48 6.62 5.53 -0.67
N MET A 49 6.33 5.06 0.55
CA MET A 49 7.29 4.94 1.64
C MET A 49 7.87 3.53 1.67
N PHE A 50 9.20 3.43 1.71
CA PHE A 50 9.92 2.20 2.04
C PHE A 50 10.54 2.36 3.43
N MET A 51 9.87 1.77 4.42
CA MET A 51 10.28 1.76 5.82
C MET A 51 9.91 0.39 6.42
N PRO A 52 10.79 -0.61 6.26
CA PRO A 52 10.57 -1.95 6.79
C PRO A 52 10.36 -1.92 8.32
N PRO A 53 9.30 -2.58 8.85
CA PRO A 53 8.97 -2.49 10.25
C PRO A 53 10.07 -3.08 11.14
N PRO A 54 10.14 -2.67 12.42
CA PRO A 54 11.02 -3.26 13.41
C PRO A 54 10.88 -4.79 13.52
N THR A 55 11.96 -5.42 13.97
CA THR A 55 11.98 -6.85 14.33
C THR A 55 12.60 -7.01 15.72
N ALA A 56 12.46 -8.19 16.33
CA ALA A 56 13.02 -8.43 17.66
C ALA A 56 14.53 -8.12 17.78
N GLY A 57 15.31 -8.39 16.72
CA GLY A 57 16.74 -8.07 16.68
C GLY A 57 17.08 -6.67 16.17
N GLN A 58 16.09 -5.91 15.67
CA GLN A 58 16.27 -4.58 15.09
C GLN A 58 15.04 -3.70 15.45
N PRO A 59 14.97 -3.20 16.70
CA PRO A 59 13.76 -2.55 17.25
C PRO A 59 13.49 -1.16 16.66
N TRP A 60 14.49 -0.53 16.06
CA TRP A 60 14.39 0.80 15.46
C TRP A 60 13.95 0.79 14.00
N GLY A 61 13.76 -0.39 13.41
CA GLY A 61 13.51 -0.55 11.97
C GLY A 61 14.53 -1.50 11.36
N LYS A 62 14.10 -2.26 10.34
CA LYS A 62 14.97 -3.25 9.74
C LYS A 62 15.97 -2.60 8.77
N TRP A 63 17.27 -2.75 9.04
CA TRP A 63 18.34 -2.24 8.18
C TRP A 63 18.43 -3.02 6.87
N GLN A 64 18.07 -2.38 5.75
CA GLN A 64 17.99 -2.90 4.39
C GLN A 64 18.57 -1.95 3.30
N PRO A 65 19.77 -1.37 3.46
CA PRO A 65 20.34 -0.38 2.52
C PRO A 65 20.45 -0.89 1.08
N ARG A 66 20.77 -2.18 0.89
CA ARG A 66 20.83 -2.79 -0.44
C ARG A 66 19.47 -2.83 -1.11
N THR A 67 18.41 -3.12 -0.35
CA THR A 67 17.05 -3.22 -0.88
C THR A 67 16.53 -1.82 -1.23
N TRP A 68 16.74 -0.85 -0.33
CA TRP A 68 16.38 0.54 -0.60
C TRP A 68 17.09 1.08 -1.84
N ASN A 69 18.42 0.96 -1.92
CA ASN A 69 19.18 1.45 -3.07
C ASN A 69 18.77 0.80 -4.40
N ASN A 70 18.39 -0.48 -4.39
CA ASN A 70 17.86 -1.14 -5.57
C ASN A 70 16.50 -0.57 -5.99
N PHE A 71 15.61 -0.27 -5.04
CA PHE A 71 14.32 0.36 -5.34
C PHE A 71 14.45 1.80 -5.79
N LYS A 72 15.31 2.60 -5.12
CA LYS A 72 15.63 3.97 -5.50
C LYS A 72 16.11 4.05 -6.95
N ARG A 73 17.11 3.24 -7.31
CA ARG A 73 17.62 3.17 -8.69
C ARG A 73 16.54 2.77 -9.68
N ALA A 74 15.78 1.70 -9.38
CA ALA A 74 14.70 1.25 -10.26
C ALA A 74 13.62 2.32 -10.45
N GLY A 75 13.28 3.07 -9.39
CA GLY A 75 12.32 4.16 -9.43
C GLY A 75 12.81 5.31 -10.31
N GLN A 76 14.04 5.76 -10.11
CA GLN A 76 14.66 6.80 -10.93
C GLN A 76 14.74 6.38 -12.40
N THR A 77 15.09 5.13 -12.69
CA THR A 77 15.10 4.60 -14.07
C THR A 77 13.73 4.66 -14.75
N VAL A 78 12.63 4.50 -14.02
CA VAL A 78 11.28 4.55 -14.61
C VAL A 78 10.67 5.96 -14.59
N GLY A 79 11.32 6.94 -13.98
CA GLY A 79 10.86 8.33 -13.90
C GLY A 79 10.13 8.71 -12.61
N MET A 80 10.26 7.92 -11.54
CA MET A 80 9.75 8.32 -10.21
C MET A 80 10.67 9.37 -9.56
N THR A 81 10.08 10.27 -8.79
CA THR A 81 10.79 11.36 -8.10
C THR A 81 11.26 10.91 -6.72
N LEU A 82 12.53 11.09 -6.39
CA LEU A 82 13.05 10.85 -5.04
C LEU A 82 12.64 12.00 -4.11
N LEU A 83 11.95 11.70 -3.02
CA LEU A 83 11.45 12.70 -2.06
C LEU A 83 12.28 12.73 -0.77
N GLN A 84 12.66 11.56 -0.28
CA GLN A 84 13.52 11.39 0.89
C GLN A 84 14.50 10.24 0.64
N ASP A 85 15.75 10.43 1.01
CA ASP A 85 16.81 9.43 0.89
C ASP A 85 17.53 9.27 2.23
N GLY A 86 17.19 8.20 2.95
CA GLY A 86 17.97 7.71 4.08
C GLY A 86 18.85 6.53 3.66
N ASP A 87 19.77 6.13 4.55
CA ASP A 87 20.72 5.05 4.23
C ASP A 87 20.05 3.72 3.92
N SER A 88 18.90 3.46 4.56
CA SER A 88 18.19 2.18 4.54
C SER A 88 16.70 2.31 4.23
N GLU A 89 16.20 3.52 4.07
CA GLU A 89 14.78 3.84 3.96
C GLU A 89 14.58 5.14 3.19
N GLY A 90 13.36 5.40 2.74
CA GLY A 90 13.05 6.64 2.04
C GLY A 90 11.72 6.58 1.31
N CYS A 91 11.41 7.64 0.57
CA CYS A 91 10.19 7.74 -0.18
C CYS A 91 10.36 8.30 -1.59
N MET A 92 9.46 7.88 -2.47
CA MET A 92 9.42 8.33 -3.86
C MET A 92 8.00 8.76 -4.25
N GLY A 93 7.90 9.85 -4.99
CA GLY A 93 6.67 10.30 -5.64
C GLY A 93 6.49 9.62 -6.99
N PHE A 94 5.25 9.30 -7.35
CA PHE A 94 4.96 8.62 -8.60
C PHE A 94 3.57 8.96 -9.15
N ASP A 95 3.49 8.98 -10.48
CA ASP A 95 2.23 9.06 -11.22
C ASP A 95 1.47 7.71 -11.13
N PRO A 96 0.26 7.67 -10.53
CA PRO A 96 -0.57 6.47 -10.40
C PRO A 96 -1.19 5.97 -11.71
N GLU A 97 -1.23 6.79 -12.77
CA GLU A 97 -1.70 6.37 -14.09
C GLU A 97 -0.61 5.66 -14.89
N ASN A 98 0.66 5.89 -14.54
CA ASN A 98 1.76 5.11 -15.09
C ASN A 98 1.82 3.70 -14.48
N SER A 99 1.54 2.69 -15.31
CA SER A 99 1.52 1.28 -14.88
C SER A 99 2.88 0.76 -14.35
N ARG A 100 4.01 1.27 -14.86
CA ARG A 100 5.35 0.87 -14.41
C ARG A 100 5.63 1.41 -13.01
N HIS A 101 5.26 2.67 -12.77
CA HIS A 101 5.33 3.30 -11.46
C HIS A 101 4.48 2.55 -10.43
N SER A 102 3.20 2.36 -10.73
CA SER A 102 2.25 1.68 -9.85
C SER A 102 2.71 0.28 -9.45
N LYS A 103 3.20 -0.50 -10.43
CA LYS A 103 3.74 -1.85 -10.19
C LYS A 103 4.97 -1.81 -9.28
N LEU A 104 5.87 -0.85 -9.50
CA LEU A 104 7.08 -0.72 -8.70
C LEU A 104 6.77 -0.25 -7.27
N ALA A 105 5.87 0.72 -7.10
CA ALA A 105 5.43 1.26 -5.82
C ALA A 105 4.77 0.16 -4.95
N LEU A 106 3.82 -0.60 -5.52
CA LEU A 106 3.21 -1.75 -4.84
C LEU A 106 4.26 -2.79 -4.42
N LYS A 107 5.22 -3.08 -5.31
CA LYS A 107 6.32 -4.00 -5.00
C LYS A 107 7.19 -3.44 -3.86
N MET A 108 7.58 -2.17 -3.92
CA MET A 108 8.44 -1.50 -2.94
C MET A 108 7.86 -1.60 -1.53
N ALA A 109 6.63 -1.12 -1.34
CA ALA A 109 5.90 -1.19 -0.07
C ALA A 109 5.51 -2.63 0.33
N GLY A 110 5.58 -3.60 -0.60
CA GLY A 110 5.21 -4.99 -0.33
C GLY A 110 3.70 -5.16 -0.17
N ILE A 111 2.93 -4.41 -0.93
CA ILE A 111 1.46 -4.44 -0.95
C ILE A 111 1.01 -5.57 -1.86
N LYS A 112 0.01 -6.33 -1.42
CA LYS A 112 -0.60 -7.41 -2.20
C LYS A 112 -2.05 -7.09 -2.47
N ALA A 113 -2.48 -7.25 -3.72
CA ALA A 113 -3.88 -7.14 -4.10
C ALA A 113 -4.72 -8.19 -3.36
N LYS A 114 -5.97 -7.84 -3.07
CA LYS A 114 -6.98 -8.79 -2.57
C LYS A 114 -7.11 -9.96 -3.55
N ARG A 115 -7.00 -11.17 -3.01
CA ARG A 115 -7.11 -12.40 -3.78
C ARG A 115 -8.54 -12.57 -4.29
N GLN A 116 -8.69 -12.81 -5.59
CA GLN A 116 -9.95 -13.32 -6.13
C GLN A 116 -9.93 -14.85 -6.05
N ILE A 117 -11.02 -15.41 -5.52
CA ILE A 117 -11.23 -16.86 -5.48
C ILE A 117 -12.05 -17.21 -6.72
N SER A 118 -11.53 -18.06 -7.59
CA SER A 118 -12.32 -18.56 -8.74
C SER A 118 -13.51 -19.39 -8.26
N ALA A 119 -14.57 -19.48 -9.06
CA ALA A 119 -15.75 -20.29 -8.72
C ALA A 119 -15.36 -21.74 -8.36
N ALA A 120 -14.48 -22.38 -9.15
CA ALA A 120 -13.96 -23.71 -8.87
C ALA A 120 -13.20 -23.80 -7.53
N THR A 121 -12.36 -22.80 -7.23
CA THR A 121 -11.64 -22.75 -5.94
C THR A 121 -12.63 -22.54 -4.80
N PHE A 122 -13.66 -21.72 -4.99
CA PHE A 122 -14.68 -21.47 -3.99
C PHE A 122 -15.50 -22.72 -3.69
N THR A 123 -15.89 -23.48 -4.71
CA THR A 123 -16.57 -24.78 -4.56
C THR A 123 -15.69 -25.78 -3.80
N ARG A 124 -14.41 -25.89 -4.15
CA ARG A 124 -13.45 -26.72 -3.40
C ARG A 124 -13.29 -26.28 -1.96
N LEU A 125 -13.20 -24.97 -1.71
CA LEU A 125 -13.07 -24.43 -0.36
C LEU A 125 -14.34 -24.76 0.46
N LYS A 126 -15.53 -24.58 -0.11
CA LYS A 126 -16.79 -24.97 0.52
C LYS A 126 -16.83 -26.47 0.83
N SER A 127 -16.38 -27.34 -0.07
CA SER A 127 -16.42 -28.80 0.14
C SER A 127 -15.50 -29.27 1.27
N ILE A 128 -14.45 -28.51 1.60
CA ILE A 128 -13.55 -28.80 2.75
C ILE A 128 -13.94 -28.04 4.02
N GLY A 129 -15.17 -27.50 4.09
CA GLY A 129 -15.70 -26.83 5.27
C GLY A 129 -15.28 -25.37 5.46
N PHE A 130 -14.69 -24.72 4.45
CA PHE A 130 -14.42 -23.28 4.53
C PHE A 130 -15.75 -22.49 4.52
N SER A 131 -16.04 -21.80 5.62
CA SER A 131 -17.10 -20.81 5.70
C SER A 131 -16.48 -19.42 5.85
N PRO A 132 -16.75 -18.45 4.97
CA PRO A 132 -16.24 -17.09 5.13
C PRO A 132 -16.82 -16.50 6.43
N ARG A 133 -15.97 -15.85 7.24
CA ARG A 133 -16.46 -15.12 8.43
C ARG A 133 -17.49 -14.08 7.98
N LYS A 134 -18.65 -14.08 8.63
CA LYS A 134 -19.61 -12.97 8.50
C LYS A 134 -18.88 -11.70 8.94
N HIS A 135 -18.83 -10.70 8.07
CA HIS A 135 -18.38 -9.37 8.46
C HIS A 135 -19.48 -8.83 9.38
N THR A 136 -19.20 -8.65 10.67
CA THR A 136 -20.08 -7.90 11.56
C THR A 136 -20.17 -6.49 10.97
N GLN A 137 -21.33 -6.13 10.44
CA GLN A 137 -21.72 -4.74 10.35
C GLN A 137 -22.08 -4.35 11.78
N GLU A 138 -21.21 -3.63 12.46
CA GLU A 138 -21.61 -2.93 13.68
C GLU A 138 -22.65 -1.89 13.25
N GLY A 139 -23.87 -2.09 13.75
CA GLY A 139 -25.04 -1.33 13.38
C GLY A 139 -24.94 0.11 13.85
N THR A 140 -25.19 1.03 12.93
CA THR A 140 -25.98 2.22 13.23
C THR A 140 -27.43 1.79 13.50
N SER A 141 -27.94 2.00 14.71
CA SER A 141 -29.29 2.53 14.98
C SER A 141 -29.59 2.69 16.47
N SER A 142 -30.08 3.90 16.82
CA SER A 142 -30.79 4.34 18.05
C SER A 142 -29.91 4.57 19.28
N LEU A 143 -29.87 5.74 19.93
CA LEU A 143 -30.87 6.81 20.13
C LEU A 143 -30.29 8.21 19.90
#